data_AF-A0A1C5DRA8-F1
#
_entry.id   AF-A0A1C5DRA8-F1
#
_cell.length_a   1.000
_cell.length_b   1.000
_cell.length_c   1.000
_cell.angle_alpha   90.00
_cell.angle_beta   90.00
_cell.angle_gamma   90.00
#
_symmetry.space_group_name_H-M   'P 1'
#
loop_
_entity.id
_entity.type
_entity.pdbx_description
1 polymer ?
#
loop_
_entity_poly.entity_id
_entity_poly.type
_entity_poly.pdbx_seq_one_letter_code
_entity_poly.pdbx_strand_id
1 'polypeptide(L)'
;MTSPQLREVSQFGWLVTNFTERVPNVAHAVVVSADGLLLTASDGLAADRAEQVATIAAGAVSLIQGAAQCLETGDVRSSVVQMEHGNMLLMSIKDGSCLVVLAAPDCEIGQVAYEMTVLVDQVGEMLTPELRAELQELNLQAVKRTAAQ
;
A
#
# COMPACT_ATOMS: atom_id res chain seq x y z
N MET A 1 12.71 -27.52 -1.35
CA MET A 1 11.72 -27.16 -0.31
C MET A 1 11.59 -25.65 -0.35
N THR A 2 10.62 -25.12 -1.10
CA THR A 2 10.33 -23.67 -1.08
C THR A 2 9.72 -23.36 0.27
N SER A 3 10.43 -22.60 1.10
CA SER A 3 10.00 -22.26 2.47
C SER A 3 8.59 -21.66 2.44
N PRO A 4 7.68 -22.06 3.34
CA PRO A 4 6.29 -21.57 3.36
C PRO A 4 6.21 -20.04 3.38
N GLN A 5 7.17 -19.38 4.02
CA GLN A 5 7.32 -17.93 4.09
C GLN A 5 7.49 -17.22 2.74
N LEU A 6 8.30 -17.78 1.82
CA LEU A 6 8.46 -17.20 0.48
C LEU A 6 7.16 -17.24 -0.33
N ARG A 7 6.27 -18.19 -0.04
CA ARG A 7 4.96 -18.28 -0.70
C ARG A 7 4.01 -17.21 -0.18
N GLU A 8 4.02 -16.93 1.11
CA GLU A 8 3.17 -15.87 1.71
C GLU A 8 3.57 -14.49 1.18
N VAL A 9 4.87 -14.18 1.14
CA VAL A 9 5.39 -12.95 0.51
C VAL A 9 4.96 -12.82 -0.95
N SER A 10 5.13 -13.90 -1.72
CA SER A 10 4.78 -13.90 -3.16
C SER A 10 3.28 -13.76 -3.36
N GLN A 11 2.47 -14.43 -2.53
CA GLN A 11 1.02 -14.34 -2.56
C GLN A 11 0.55 -12.93 -2.18
N PHE A 12 1.19 -12.31 -1.20
CA PHE A 12 0.90 -10.95 -0.77
C PHE A 12 1.12 -9.94 -1.90
N GLY A 13 2.30 -9.96 -2.53
CA GLY A 13 2.59 -9.11 -3.68
C GLY A 13 1.64 -9.36 -4.85
N TRP A 14 1.36 -10.64 -5.14
CA TRP A 14 0.41 -11.02 -6.20
C TRP A 14 -0.99 -10.46 -5.97
N LEU A 15 -1.49 -10.42 -4.73
CA LEU A 15 -2.81 -9.82 -4.44
C LEU A 15 -2.87 -8.34 -4.79
N VAL A 16 -1.78 -7.62 -4.50
CA VAL A 16 -1.68 -6.19 -4.80
C VAL A 16 -1.57 -5.95 -6.31
N THR A 17 -0.78 -6.74 -7.03
CA THR A 17 -0.75 -6.71 -8.50
C THR A 17 -2.11 -7.05 -9.12
N ASN A 18 -2.72 -8.15 -8.69
CA ASN A 18 -3.99 -8.62 -9.24
C ASN A 18 -5.12 -7.60 -9.01
N PHE A 19 -5.07 -6.84 -7.91
CA PHE A 19 -5.96 -5.71 -7.70
C PHE A 19 -5.81 -4.64 -8.79
N THR A 20 -4.58 -4.23 -9.13
CA THR A 20 -4.35 -3.21 -10.17
C THR A 20 -4.75 -3.69 -11.57
N GLU A 21 -4.66 -4.99 -11.83
CA GLU A 21 -5.07 -5.58 -13.12
C GLU A 21 -6.59 -5.70 -13.25
N ARG A 22 -7.30 -5.95 -12.15
CA ARG A 22 -8.75 -6.22 -12.16
C ARG A 22 -9.60 -4.96 -12.01
N VAL A 23 -9.12 -3.96 -11.27
CA VAL A 23 -9.90 -2.76 -10.99
C VAL A 23 -9.67 -1.71 -12.07
N PRO A 24 -10.71 -1.30 -12.81
CA PRO A 24 -10.56 -0.30 -13.87
C PRO A 24 -9.97 1.00 -13.35
N ASN A 25 -9.14 1.63 -14.19
CA ASN A 25 -8.55 2.95 -13.93
C ASN A 25 -7.64 3.02 -12.68
N VAL A 26 -7.23 1.88 -12.12
CA VAL A 26 -6.16 1.81 -11.14
C VAL A 26 -4.83 1.62 -11.88
N ALA A 27 -3.87 2.50 -11.63
CA ALA A 27 -2.55 2.41 -12.24
C ALA A 27 -1.57 1.62 -11.36
N HIS A 28 -1.53 1.95 -10.07
CA HIS A 28 -0.57 1.35 -9.13
C HIS A 28 -1.15 1.24 -7.73
N ALA A 29 -0.64 0.29 -6.96
CA ALA A 29 -0.92 0.15 -5.55
C ALA A 29 0.37 -0.14 -4.76
N VAL A 30 0.46 0.39 -3.54
CA VAL A 30 1.53 0.06 -2.60
C VAL A 30 0.96 -0.19 -1.22
N VAL A 31 1.59 -1.07 -0.45
CA VAL A 31 1.29 -1.25 0.97
C VAL A 31 2.48 -0.72 1.76
N VAL A 32 2.17 0.13 2.74
CA VAL A 32 3.14 0.82 3.59
C VAL A 32 2.88 0.38 5.03
N SER A 33 3.91 0.04 5.80
CA SER A 33 3.76 -0.28 7.21
C SER A 33 3.47 0.96 8.06
N ALA A 34 3.04 0.74 9.30
CA ALA A 34 2.75 1.80 10.26
C ALA A 34 3.95 2.74 10.55
N ASP A 35 5.18 2.28 10.33
CA ASP A 35 6.43 3.05 10.45
C ASP A 35 6.84 3.76 9.15
N GLY A 36 6.03 3.66 8.09
CA GLY A 36 6.25 4.34 6.82
C GLY A 36 7.13 3.59 5.81
N LEU A 37 7.51 2.34 6.09
CA LEU A 37 8.32 1.53 5.18
C LEU A 37 7.47 0.84 4.11
N LEU A 38 8.00 0.75 2.89
CA LEU A 38 7.37 0.00 1.81
C LEU A 38 7.36 -1.50 2.16
N LEU A 39 6.18 -2.13 2.17
CA LEU A 39 6.02 -3.58 2.33
C LEU A 39 5.91 -4.28 0.98
N THR A 40 5.08 -3.76 0.08
CA THR A 40 4.94 -4.30 -1.27
C THR A 40 4.42 -3.24 -2.23
N ALA A 41 4.60 -3.48 -3.53
CA ALA A 41 4.07 -2.67 -4.60
C ALA A 41 3.49 -3.59 -5.69
N SER A 42 2.46 -3.11 -6.38
CA SER A 42 1.95 -3.75 -7.59
C SER A 42 3.02 -3.79 -8.67
N ASP A 43 3.01 -4.85 -9.48
CA ASP A 43 3.86 -4.92 -10.66
C ASP A 43 3.57 -3.73 -11.60
N GLY A 44 4.62 -3.24 -12.28
CA GLY A 44 4.54 -2.07 -13.16
C GLY A 44 4.86 -0.73 -12.49
N LEU A 45 5.00 -0.67 -11.15
CA LEU A 45 5.60 0.47 -10.47
C LEU A 45 7.10 0.23 -10.26
N ALA A 46 7.94 1.13 -10.75
CA ALA A 46 9.39 1.05 -10.54
C ALA A 46 9.72 1.15 -9.04
N ALA A 47 10.74 0.41 -8.58
CA ALA A 47 11.06 0.27 -7.16
C ALA A 47 11.38 1.62 -6.48
N ASP A 48 12.14 2.48 -7.15
CA ASP A 48 12.46 3.84 -6.69
C ASP A 48 11.20 4.72 -6.54
N ARG A 49 10.25 4.57 -7.47
CA ARG A 49 8.95 5.24 -7.41
C ARG A 49 8.07 4.68 -6.31
N ALA A 50 8.08 3.37 -6.08
CA ALA A 50 7.35 2.76 -4.97
C ALA A 50 7.83 3.29 -3.61
N GLU A 51 9.14 3.42 -3.41
CA GLU A 51 9.70 4.04 -2.20
C GLU A 51 9.30 5.50 -2.03
N GLN A 52 9.33 6.28 -3.12
CA GLN A 52 8.85 7.66 -3.10
C GLN A 52 7.38 7.75 -2.70
N VAL A 53 6.52 6.90 -3.27
CA VAL A 53 5.09 6.86 -2.92
C VAL A 53 4.90 6.46 -1.46
N ALA A 54 5.64 5.47 -0.95
CA ALA A 54 5.58 5.07 0.46
C ALA A 54 5.97 6.22 1.40
N THR A 55 7.03 6.96 1.05
CA THR A 55 7.48 8.13 1.83
C THR A 55 6.43 9.23 1.85
N ILE A 56 5.83 9.54 0.71
CA ILE A 56 4.75 10.54 0.58
C ILE A 56 3.53 10.10 1.41
N ALA A 57 3.14 8.83 1.30
CA ALA A 57 2.02 8.27 2.02
C ALA A 57 2.23 8.30 3.54
N ALA A 58 3.42 7.96 4.02
CA ALA A 58 3.76 8.03 5.45
C ALA A 58 3.57 9.45 6.01
N GLY A 59 4.03 10.47 5.27
CA GLY A 59 3.81 11.87 5.64
C GLY A 59 2.34 12.27 5.62
N ALA A 60 1.61 11.89 4.57
CA ALA A 60 0.17 12.18 4.45
C ALA A 60 -0.64 11.52 5.57
N VAL A 61 -0.42 10.23 5.83
CA VAL A 61 -1.08 9.47 6.92
C VAL A 61 -0.79 10.11 8.27
N SER A 62 0.47 10.48 8.55
CA SER A 62 0.85 11.14 9.81
C SER A 62 0.08 12.46 10.02
N LEU A 63 -0.04 13.29 8.97
CA LEU A 63 -0.77 14.55 9.05
C LEU A 63 -2.28 14.33 9.26
N ILE A 64 -2.87 13.37 8.54
CA ILE A 64 -4.31 13.09 8.63
C ILE A 64 -4.65 12.47 10.00
N GLN A 65 -3.82 11.57 10.51
CA GLN A 65 -3.96 11.01 11.86
C GLN A 65 -3.83 12.10 12.94
N GLY A 66 -2.84 13.00 12.80
CA GLY A 66 -2.69 14.14 13.69
C GLY A 66 -3.91 15.06 13.68
N ALA A 67 -4.50 15.31 12.50
CA ALA A 67 -5.75 16.06 12.39
C ALA A 67 -6.91 15.32 13.08
N ALA A 68 -7.04 14.02 12.87
CA ALA A 68 -8.11 13.22 13.46
C ALA A 68 -8.04 13.21 15.00
N GLN A 69 -6.83 13.13 15.55
CA GLN A 69 -6.58 13.24 17.00
C GLN A 69 -6.86 14.65 17.51
N CYS A 70 -6.37 15.69 16.84
CA CYS A 70 -6.56 17.08 17.25
C CYS A 70 -8.05 17.49 17.24
N LEU A 71 -8.84 16.90 16.35
CA LEU A 71 -10.26 17.18 16.19
C LEU A 71 -11.17 16.17 16.92
N GLU A 72 -10.59 15.20 17.65
CA GLU A 72 -11.32 14.17 18.40
C GLU A 72 -12.32 13.36 17.54
N THR A 73 -11.95 13.06 16.29
CA THR A 73 -12.83 12.40 15.30
C THR A 73 -12.66 10.88 15.21
N GLY A 74 -11.75 10.31 16.01
CA GLY A 74 -11.43 8.87 16.00
C GLY A 74 -10.45 8.49 14.90
N ASP A 75 -10.44 7.20 14.52
CA ASP A 75 -9.47 6.65 13.58
C ASP A 75 -9.75 7.02 12.12
N VAL A 76 -8.68 7.28 11.37
CA VAL A 76 -8.74 7.48 9.92
C VAL A 76 -9.02 6.13 9.25
N ARG A 77 -10.16 6.02 8.57
CA ARG A 77 -10.51 4.82 7.81
C ARG A 77 -9.95 4.87 6.39
N SER A 78 -10.11 6.01 5.74
CA SER A 78 -9.59 6.26 4.40
C SER A 78 -9.45 7.77 4.15
N SER A 79 -8.70 8.12 3.11
CA SER A 79 -8.57 9.48 2.59
C SER A 79 -8.48 9.45 1.07
N VAL A 80 -8.97 10.50 0.42
CA VAL A 80 -8.92 10.68 -1.03
C VAL A 80 -8.32 12.04 -1.34
N VAL A 81 -7.26 12.03 -2.14
CA VAL A 81 -6.61 13.23 -2.66
C VAL A 81 -6.80 13.26 -4.17
N GLN A 82 -7.57 14.23 -4.63
CA GLN A 82 -7.81 14.45 -6.06
C GLN A 82 -6.80 15.45 -6.61
N MET A 83 -6.14 15.10 -7.70
CA MET A 83 -5.14 15.91 -8.39
C MET A 83 -5.57 16.05 -9.86
N GLU A 84 -4.98 17.02 -10.56
CA GLU A 84 -5.33 17.32 -11.96
C GLU A 84 -5.24 16.10 -12.90
N HIS A 85 -4.29 15.20 -12.64
CA HIS A 85 -4.00 14.05 -13.50
C HIS A 85 -4.18 12.70 -12.82
N GLY A 86 -4.88 12.66 -11.69
CA GLY A 86 -5.13 11.40 -11.00
C GLY A 86 -5.61 11.57 -9.58
N ASN A 87 -5.95 10.44 -8.97
CA ASN A 87 -6.45 10.35 -7.61
C ASN A 87 -5.50 9.46 -6.80
N MET A 88 -5.19 9.88 -5.57
CA MET A 88 -4.49 9.06 -4.59
C MET A 88 -5.45 8.71 -3.45
N LEU A 89 -5.70 7.42 -3.27
CA LEU A 89 -6.55 6.92 -2.20
C LEU A 89 -5.67 6.22 -1.16
N LEU A 90 -5.95 6.47 0.11
CA LEU A 90 -5.30 5.82 1.24
C LEU A 90 -6.36 5.08 2.05
N MET A 91 -6.09 3.84 2.45
CA MET A 91 -6.98 3.06 3.31
C MET A 91 -6.19 2.36 4.40
N SER A 92 -6.67 2.46 5.63
CA SER A 92 -6.03 1.85 6.79
C SER A 92 -6.27 0.34 6.81
N ILE A 93 -5.24 -0.41 7.15
CA ILE A 93 -5.28 -1.85 7.41
C ILE A 93 -5.29 -2.06 8.93
N LYS A 94 -5.95 -3.13 9.41
CA LYS A 94 -6.15 -3.40 10.85
C LYS A 94 -4.86 -3.42 11.67
N ASP A 95 -3.75 -3.82 11.06
CA ASP A 95 -2.43 -3.97 11.69
C ASP A 95 -1.66 -2.63 11.80
N GLY A 96 -2.29 -1.52 11.41
CA GLY A 96 -1.71 -0.17 11.36
C GLY A 96 -1.02 0.16 10.03
N SER A 97 -0.91 -0.80 9.11
CA SER A 97 -0.40 -0.55 7.76
C SER A 97 -1.42 0.25 6.93
N CYS A 98 -1.00 0.72 5.75
CA CYS A 98 -1.85 1.50 4.85
C CYS A 98 -1.70 0.99 3.41
N LEU A 99 -2.83 0.75 2.75
CA LEU A 99 -2.91 0.55 1.31
C LEU A 99 -3.04 1.92 0.63
N VAL A 100 -2.20 2.18 -0.37
CA VAL A 100 -2.20 3.41 -1.16
C VAL A 100 -2.42 3.04 -2.62
N VAL A 101 -3.38 3.70 -3.27
CA VAL A 101 -3.76 3.43 -4.65
C VAL A 101 -3.69 4.70 -5.47
N LEU A 102 -3.03 4.63 -6.63
CA LEU A 102 -3.01 5.68 -7.64
C LEU A 102 -3.97 5.29 -8.76
N ALA A 103 -4.94 6.16 -9.03
CA ALA A 103 -5.97 5.93 -10.04
C ALA A 103 -6.05 7.11 -11.02
N ALA A 104 -6.58 6.84 -12.21
CA ALA A 104 -6.81 7.84 -13.25
C ALA A 104 -7.80 8.92 -12.78
N PRO A 105 -7.77 10.13 -13.37
CA PRO A 105 -8.62 11.25 -12.94
C PRO A 105 -10.13 10.97 -13.14
N ASP A 106 -10.48 10.10 -14.10
CA ASP A 106 -11.84 9.70 -14.44
C ASP A 106 -12.29 8.39 -13.77
N CYS A 107 -11.55 7.91 -12.77
CA CYS A 107 -11.93 6.71 -12.03
C CYS A 107 -13.22 6.92 -11.22
N GLU A 108 -14.00 5.84 -11.07
CA GLU A 108 -15.10 5.84 -10.12
C GLU A 108 -14.54 5.62 -8.70
N ILE A 109 -14.32 6.70 -7.95
CA ILE A 109 -13.72 6.66 -6.60
C ILE A 109 -14.45 5.69 -5.67
N GLY A 110 -15.78 5.61 -5.75
CA GLY A 110 -16.59 4.67 -4.96
C GLY A 110 -16.27 3.21 -5.26
N GLN A 111 -16.13 2.85 -6.53
CA GLN A 111 -15.74 1.51 -6.96
C GLN A 111 -14.31 1.18 -6.51
N VAL A 112 -13.36 2.10 -6.70
CA VAL A 112 -11.97 1.89 -6.27
C VAL A 112 -11.92 1.70 -4.75
N ALA A 113 -12.62 2.52 -3.97
CA ALA A 113 -12.67 2.39 -2.52
C ALA A 113 -13.33 1.07 -2.06
N TYR A 114 -14.38 0.61 -2.75
CA TYR A 114 -14.99 -0.69 -2.48
C TYR A 114 -14.00 -1.84 -2.69
N GLU A 115 -13.31 -1.86 -3.83
CA GLU A 115 -12.34 -2.90 -4.14
C GLU A 115 -11.12 -2.82 -3.20
N MET A 116 -10.72 -1.62 -2.79
CA MET A 116 -9.70 -1.44 -1.75
C MET A 116 -10.14 -2.06 -0.42
N THR A 117 -11.43 -1.95 -0.06
CA THR A 117 -11.95 -2.55 1.19
C THR A 117 -11.82 -4.07 1.13
N VAL A 118 -12.21 -4.67 0.00
CA VAL A 118 -12.06 -6.12 -0.23
C VAL A 118 -10.60 -6.55 -0.15
N LEU A 119 -9.70 -5.78 -0.78
CA LEU A 119 -8.27 -6.08 -0.73
C LEU A 119 -7.73 -5.95 0.71
N VAL A 120 -8.04 -4.85 1.42
CA VAL A 120 -7.62 -4.59 2.80
C VAL A 120 -8.04 -5.71 3.74
N ASP A 121 -9.27 -6.20 3.61
CA ASP A 121 -9.74 -7.34 4.38
C ASP A 121 -8.91 -8.60 4.08
N GLN A 122 -8.60 -8.86 2.82
CA GLN A 122 -7.80 -10.02 2.42
C GLN A 122 -6.33 -9.93 2.88
N VAL A 123 -5.69 -8.77 2.70
CA VAL A 123 -4.29 -8.56 3.09
C VAL A 123 -4.14 -8.45 4.60
N GLY A 124 -5.15 -7.91 5.30
CA GLY A 124 -5.16 -7.77 6.75
C GLY A 124 -5.14 -9.12 7.48
N GLU A 125 -5.76 -10.15 6.91
CA GLU A 125 -5.68 -11.52 7.46
C GLU A 125 -4.31 -12.18 7.21
N MET A 126 -3.53 -11.69 6.23
CA MET A 126 -2.19 -12.20 5.90
C MET A 126 -1.05 -11.45 6.60
N LEU A 127 -1.24 -10.16 6.96
CA LEU A 127 -0.23 -9.28 7.56
C LEU A 127 0.08 -9.64 9.02
N THR A 128 0.70 -10.80 9.22
CA THR A 128 1.28 -11.18 10.51
C THR A 128 2.54 -10.35 10.81
N PRO A 129 2.93 -10.18 12.09
CA PRO A 129 4.19 -9.52 12.45
C PRO A 129 5.41 -10.16 11.75
N GLU A 130 5.41 -11.48 11.60
CA GLU A 130 6.46 -12.24 10.92
C GLU A 130 6.54 -11.90 9.43
N LEU A 131 5.40 -11.93 8.71
CA LEU A 131 5.37 -11.61 7.29
C LEU A 131 5.80 -10.17 7.01
N ARG A 132 5.45 -9.23 7.90
CA ARG A 132 5.88 -7.83 7.79
C ARG A 132 7.41 -7.69 7.85
N ALA A 133 8.04 -8.31 8.84
CA ALA A 133 9.50 -8.28 8.99
C ALA A 133 10.20 -8.85 7.75
N GLU A 134 9.67 -9.94 7.18
CA GLU A 134 10.20 -10.55 5.96
C GLU A 134 10.05 -9.65 4.73
N LEU A 135 8.87 -9.03 4.55
CA LEU A 135 8.62 -8.06 3.47
C LEU A 135 9.58 -6.87 3.54
N GLN A 136 9.80 -6.32 4.74
CA GLN A 136 10.75 -5.23 4.96
C GLN A 136 12.19 -5.64 4.64
N GLU A 137 12.62 -6.83 5.08
CA GLU A 137 13.97 -7.33 4.83
C GLU A 137 14.23 -7.56 3.33
N LEU A 138 13.27 -8.12 2.60
CA LEU A 138 13.39 -8.34 1.16
C LEU A 138 13.49 -7.03 0.38
N ASN A 139 12.70 -6.02 0.74
CA ASN A 139 12.80 -4.69 0.10
C ASN A 139 14.16 -4.04 0.39
N LEU A 140 14.66 -4.10 1.63
CA LEU A 140 16.00 -3.62 1.99
C LEU A 140 17.11 -4.33 1.18
N GLN A 141 16.96 -5.62 0.91
CA GLN A 141 17.92 -6.36 0.09
C GLN A 141 17.83 -5.99 -1.40
N ALA A 142 16.63 -5.76 -1.94
CA ALA A 142 16.43 -5.34 -3.32
C ALA A 142 17.08 -3.97 -3.60
N VAL A 143 16.88 -3.00 -2.70
CA VAL A 143 17.48 -1.66 -2.79
C VAL A 143 19.00 -1.71 -2.79
N LYS A 144 19.59 -2.51 -1.89
CA LYS A 144 21.06 -2.70 -1.83
C LYS A 144 21.63 -3.32 -3.10
N ARG A 145 20.88 -4.19 -3.78
CA ARG A 145 21.32 -4.79 -5.06
C ARG A 145 21.29 -3.77 -6.20
N THR A 146 20.26 -2.94 -6.27
CA THR A 146 20.15 -1.87 -7.27
C THR A 146 21.23 -0.79 -7.08
N ALA A 147 21.60 -0.48 -5.83
CA ALA A 147 22.65 0.51 -5.53
C ALA A 147 24.09 0.00 -5.74
N ALA A 148 24.28 -1.31 -5.91
CA ALA A 148 25.59 -1.95 -6.12
C ALA A 148 25.88 -2.29 -7.59
N GLN A 149 24.95 -2.00 -8.50
CA GLN A 149 25.08 -2.14 -9.95
C GLN A 149 25.27 -0.77 -10.60
#